data_AF-A0A656KN45-F1
#
_entry.id   AF-A0A656KN45-F1
#
_cell.length_a   1.000
_cell.length_b   1.000
_cell.length_c   1.000
_cell.angle_alpha   90.00
_cell.angle_beta   90.00
_cell.angle_gamma   90.00
#
_symmetry.space_group_name_H-M   'P 1'
#
loop_
_entity.id
_entity.type
_entity.pdbx_description
1 polymer ?
#
loop_
_entity_poly.entity_id
_entity_poly.type
_entity_poly.pdbx_seq_one_letter_code
_entity_poly.pdbx_strand_id
1 'polypeptide(L)'
;MDRNIHQITKSFSPKFDVKELGDSFELHGELPGIDQKNVDIEFTDASTLTMKGRIERSYSKGTPPAGFVEGETEKAAIYGEEKCGAIKQDNSVSVKKSENSNTSREKFWVMERIIGEFSRSFAFRVLVNQENVRASMKDGILSVMIPKSKKQENRKISIQ
;
A
#
# COMPACT_ATOMS: atom_id res chain seq x y z
N MET A 1 11.84 21.62 -22.79
CA MET A 1 10.98 22.07 -21.68
C MET A 1 10.28 20.84 -21.13
N ASP A 2 10.87 20.25 -20.09
CA ASP A 2 10.45 18.97 -19.50
C ASP A 2 9.11 19.11 -18.78
N ARG A 3 8.10 18.36 -19.25
CA ARG A 3 6.87 18.16 -18.48
C ARG A 3 6.91 16.79 -17.83
N ASN A 4 7.33 16.83 -16.59
CA ASN A 4 7.32 15.76 -15.59
C ASN A 4 5.88 15.23 -15.44
N ILE A 5 5.52 14.12 -16.12
CA ILE A 5 4.24 13.44 -15.90
C ILE A 5 4.42 12.55 -14.67
N HIS A 6 4.00 13.05 -13.52
CA HIS A 6 3.77 12.20 -12.35
C HIS A 6 2.75 11.14 -12.74
N GLN A 7 3.18 9.87 -12.78
CA GLN A 7 2.29 8.72 -12.73
C GLN A 7 1.40 8.87 -11.49
N ILE A 8 0.16 9.30 -11.67
CA ILE A 8 -0.86 9.13 -10.63
C ILE A 8 -1.27 7.66 -10.72
N THR A 9 -0.47 6.78 -10.10
CA THR A 9 -0.96 5.45 -9.75
C THR A 9 -2.16 5.66 -8.84
N LYS A 10 -3.29 5.05 -9.18
CA LYS A 10 -4.54 5.16 -8.42
C LYS A 10 -4.34 4.39 -7.11
N SER A 11 -3.72 5.05 -6.14
CA SER A 11 -3.46 4.48 -4.82
C SER A 11 -4.77 4.37 -4.05
N PHE A 12 -5.02 3.22 -3.43
CA PHE A 12 -6.18 3.06 -2.58
C PHE A 12 -5.87 3.50 -1.15
N SER A 13 -6.92 3.79 -0.37
CA SER A 13 -6.78 4.21 1.03
C SER A 13 -7.27 3.08 1.97
N PRO A 14 -6.35 2.31 2.57
CA PRO A 14 -6.69 1.26 3.52
C PRO A 14 -7.45 1.81 4.74
N LYS A 15 -8.32 0.97 5.30
CA LYS A 15 -9.08 1.29 6.51
C LYS A 15 -8.16 1.21 7.72
N PHE A 16 -8.25 2.22 8.58
CA PHE A 16 -7.54 2.27 9.86
C PHE A 16 -8.42 2.91 10.90
N ASP A 17 -8.28 2.40 12.11
CA ASP A 17 -8.74 2.99 13.35
C ASP A 17 -7.59 3.78 13.99
N VAL A 18 -7.94 4.89 14.64
CA VAL A 18 -6.99 5.75 15.35
C VAL A 18 -7.55 6.03 16.74
N LYS A 19 -6.73 5.78 17.77
CA LYS A 19 -7.05 6.08 19.17
C LYS A 19 -6.05 7.10 19.68
N GLU A 20 -6.56 8.15 20.31
CA GLU A 20 -5.74 9.08 21.08
C GLU A 20 -5.72 8.62 22.55
N LEU A 21 -4.52 8.34 23.05
CA LEU A 21 -4.27 8.08 24.46
C LEU A 21 -3.71 9.34 25.11
N GLY A 22 -3.45 9.28 26.43
CA GLY A 22 -2.90 10.42 27.16
C GLY A 22 -1.54 10.87 26.60
N ASP A 23 -0.62 9.94 26.43
CA ASP A 23 0.78 10.17 26.07
C ASP A 23 1.14 9.71 24.64
N SER A 24 0.21 9.10 23.92
CA SER A 24 0.50 8.44 22.64
C SER A 24 -0.74 8.36 21.74
N PHE A 25 -0.55 7.99 20.48
CA PHE A 25 -1.59 7.58 19.54
C PHE A 25 -1.37 6.12 19.14
N GLU A 26 -2.45 5.37 19.00
CA GLU A 26 -2.45 4.01 18.47
C GLU A 26 -3.23 3.96 17.16
N LEU A 27 -2.61 3.42 16.12
CA LEU A 27 -3.22 3.23 14.81
C LEU A 27 -3.27 1.75 14.51
N HIS A 28 -4.43 1.27 14.04
CA HIS A 28 -4.61 -0.10 13.56
C HIS A 28 -5.15 -0.08 12.15
N GLY A 29 -4.45 -0.68 11.19
CA GLY A 29 -4.85 -0.72 9.79
C GLY A 29 -4.93 -2.11 9.22
N GLU A 30 -5.96 -2.37 8.43
CA GLU A 30 -6.12 -3.64 7.72
C GLU A 30 -5.32 -3.64 6.42
N LEU A 31 -4.29 -4.49 6.36
CA LEU A 31 -3.42 -4.70 5.22
C LEU A 31 -3.24 -6.23 4.97
N PRO A 32 -4.29 -6.93 4.50
CA PRO A 32 -4.24 -8.37 4.34
C PRO A 32 -3.33 -8.79 3.17
N GLY A 33 -2.49 -9.80 3.40
CA GLY A 33 -1.64 -10.41 2.38
C GLY A 33 -0.45 -9.56 1.94
N ILE A 34 -0.08 -8.53 2.72
CA ILE A 34 1.16 -7.78 2.51
C ILE A 34 2.28 -8.34 3.38
N ASP A 35 3.48 -8.46 2.81
CA ASP A 35 4.69 -8.68 3.60
C ASP A 35 5.09 -7.39 4.31
N GLN A 36 5.57 -7.48 5.55
CA GLN A 36 6.05 -6.32 6.33
C GLN A 36 7.06 -5.45 5.56
N LYS A 37 7.93 -6.07 4.77
CA LYS A 37 8.95 -5.40 3.95
C LYS A 37 8.39 -4.54 2.81
N ASN A 38 7.12 -4.72 2.46
CA ASN A 38 6.43 -3.98 1.39
C ASN A 38 5.60 -2.81 1.93
N VAL A 39 5.75 -2.48 3.21
CA VAL A 39 5.08 -1.36 3.88
C VAL A 39 6.14 -0.35 4.32
N ASP A 40 6.02 0.87 3.84
CA ASP A 40 6.86 2.00 4.21
C ASP A 40 6.06 2.95 5.11
N ILE A 41 6.67 3.35 6.23
CA ILE A 41 6.09 4.29 7.19
C ILE A 41 7.08 5.44 7.37
N GLU A 42 6.66 6.65 7.00
CA GLU A 42 7.51 7.84 7.01
C GLU A 42 6.79 9.03 7.63
N PHE A 43 7.54 9.92 8.28
CA PHE A 43 7.03 11.21 8.70
C PHE A 43 7.34 12.25 7.62
N THR A 44 6.30 12.89 7.08
CA THR A 44 6.48 13.96 6.09
C THR A 44 6.79 15.30 6.77
N ASP A 45 6.34 15.48 8.00
CA ASP A 45 6.61 16.63 8.85
C ASP A 45 6.61 16.21 10.34
N ALA A 46 6.65 17.18 11.25
CA ALA A 46 6.73 16.95 12.70
C ALA A 46 5.49 16.26 13.33
N SER A 47 4.37 16.22 12.61
CA SER A 47 3.06 15.74 13.08
C SER A 47 2.28 14.90 12.06
N THR A 48 2.82 14.66 10.87
CA THR A 48 2.14 13.92 9.81
C THR A 48 2.86 12.62 9.52
N LEU A 49 2.19 11.50 9.81
CA LEU A 49 2.64 10.16 9.46
C LEU A 49 2.02 9.75 8.13
N THR A 50 2.83 9.27 7.20
CA THR A 50 2.41 8.71 5.92
C THR A 50 2.79 7.24 5.83
N MET A 51 1.83 6.41 5.41
CA MET A 51 2.01 4.98 5.21
C MET A 51 1.76 4.65 3.75
N LYS A 52 2.72 3.95 3.13
CA LYS A 52 2.69 3.56 1.72
C LYS A 52 3.02 2.09 1.60
N GLY A 53 2.65 1.50 0.47
CA GLY A 53 3.04 0.14 0.16
C GLY A 53 2.31 -0.40 -1.06
N ARG A 54 2.53 -1.68 -1.34
CA ARG A 54 1.91 -2.37 -2.48
C ARG A 54 1.38 -3.73 -2.06
N ILE A 55 0.09 -3.96 -2.31
CA ILE A 55 -0.51 -5.28 -2.20
C ILE A 55 -0.47 -5.92 -3.59
N GLU A 56 0.12 -7.11 -3.70
CA GLU A 56 0.20 -7.89 -4.93
C GLU A 56 -0.61 -9.18 -4.82
N ARG A 57 -1.00 -9.75 -5.97
CA ARG A 57 -1.57 -11.10 -6.01
C ARG A 57 -0.45 -12.12 -5.98
N SER A 58 -0.27 -12.78 -4.84
CA SER A 58 0.48 -14.04 -4.77
C SER A 58 -0.50 -15.21 -4.77
N TYR A 59 -1.10 -15.51 -5.92
CA TYR A 59 -1.50 -16.90 -6.14
C TYR A 59 -0.20 -17.63 -6.41
N SER A 60 0.18 -18.56 -5.53
CA SER A 60 1.15 -19.55 -5.95
C SER A 60 0.59 -20.17 -7.23
N LYS A 61 1.40 -20.28 -8.28
CA LYS A 61 1.19 -21.30 -9.30
C LYS A 61 1.42 -22.67 -8.66
N GLY A 62 0.68 -22.97 -7.61
CA GLY A 62 0.66 -24.23 -6.90
C GLY A 62 -0.47 -25.05 -7.48
N THR A 63 -0.21 -26.34 -7.67
CA THR A 63 -1.28 -27.32 -7.86
C THR A 63 -2.36 -27.04 -6.81
N PRO A 64 -3.63 -26.86 -7.22
CA PRO A 64 -4.74 -26.68 -6.28
C PRO A 64 -4.64 -27.76 -5.19
N PRO A 65 -4.93 -27.43 -3.91
CA PRO A 65 -4.97 -28.44 -2.86
C PRO A 65 -5.82 -29.62 -3.33
N ALA A 66 -5.25 -30.83 -3.26
CA ALA A 66 -5.91 -32.04 -3.73
C ALA A 66 -7.28 -32.14 -3.02
N GLY A 67 -8.36 -32.08 -3.82
CA GLY A 67 -9.74 -31.99 -3.33
C GLY A 67 -10.57 -30.83 -3.90
N PHE A 68 -9.97 -29.89 -4.65
CA PHE A 68 -10.69 -28.75 -5.26
C PHE A 68 -10.97 -28.89 -6.77
N VAL A 69 -10.71 -30.05 -7.37
CA VAL A 69 -10.99 -30.32 -8.79
C VAL A 69 -11.71 -31.66 -8.92
N GLU A 70 -13.03 -31.62 -9.13
CA GLU A 70 -13.76 -32.71 -9.78
C GLU A 70 -14.13 -32.25 -11.19
N GLY A 71 -13.76 -33.04 -12.20
CA GLY A 71 -14.25 -32.88 -13.57
C GLY A 71 -13.15 -32.72 -14.62
N GLU A 72 -13.10 -33.69 -15.54
CA GLU A 72 -12.14 -33.82 -16.62
C GLU A 72 -12.27 -32.72 -17.70
N THR A 73 -11.13 -32.50 -18.37
CA THR A 73 -10.89 -31.83 -19.65
C THR A 73 -12.13 -31.50 -20.51
N GLU A 74 -12.21 -30.24 -21.00
CA GLU A 74 -12.15 -29.95 -22.44
C GLU A 74 -12.23 -28.44 -22.75
N LYS A 75 -11.74 -28.11 -23.94
CA LYS A 75 -11.41 -26.78 -24.45
C LYS A 75 -12.63 -25.85 -24.53
N ALA A 76 -12.47 -24.61 -24.05
CA ALA A 76 -13.26 -23.49 -24.54
C ALA A 76 -12.40 -22.20 -24.56
N ALA A 77 -11.80 -21.94 -25.72
CA ALA A 77 -11.25 -20.64 -26.05
C ALA A 77 -12.40 -19.70 -26.44
N ILE A 78 -12.56 -18.56 -25.76
CA ILE A 78 -13.32 -17.42 -26.29
C ILE A 78 -12.56 -16.12 -25.93
N TYR A 79 -12.28 -15.37 -27.01
CA TYR A 79 -11.91 -13.95 -27.14
C TYR A 79 -12.60 -13.04 -26.10
N GLY A 80 -12.14 -11.85 -25.72
CA GLY A 80 -11.18 -10.89 -26.25
C GLY A 80 -11.63 -9.50 -25.78
N GLU A 81 -10.66 -8.62 -25.52
CA GLU A 81 -10.75 -7.16 -25.35
C GLU A 81 -11.60 -6.58 -24.18
N GLU A 82 -10.89 -6.02 -23.19
CA GLU A 82 -11.12 -4.63 -22.78
C GLU A 82 -9.77 -3.95 -22.51
N LYS A 83 -9.34 -3.11 -23.47
CA LYS A 83 -8.45 -1.99 -23.15
C LYS A 83 -9.33 -0.88 -22.58
N CYS A 84 -8.99 -0.37 -21.41
CA CYS A 84 -9.37 0.99 -21.05
C CYS A 84 -8.56 1.94 -21.95
N GLY A 85 -9.18 2.48 -23.01
CA GLY A 85 -8.60 3.50 -23.87
C GLY A 85 -8.28 4.79 -23.09
N ALA A 86 -7.40 5.67 -23.56
CA ALA A 86 -7.51 6.30 -24.87
C ALA A 86 -6.22 6.94 -25.44
N ILE A 87 -6.15 6.85 -26.78
CA ILE A 87 -5.59 7.74 -27.82
C ILE A 87 -4.06 7.87 -28.00
N LYS A 88 -3.68 7.70 -29.29
CA LYS A 88 -2.35 7.75 -29.89
C LYS A 88 -1.84 9.19 -30.05
N GLN A 89 -0.57 9.44 -29.75
CA GLN A 89 0.38 10.00 -30.73
C GLN A 89 1.85 9.86 -30.27
N ASP A 90 2.53 9.01 -31.04
CA ASP A 90 3.91 9.06 -31.56
C ASP A 90 5.17 9.25 -30.68
N ASN A 91 6.11 8.37 -31.02
CA ASN A 91 7.56 8.37 -30.89
C ASN A 91 8.30 8.29 -29.54
N SER A 92 8.75 7.05 -29.30
CA SER A 92 10.16 6.64 -29.12
C SER A 92 10.74 6.54 -27.70
N VAL A 93 11.46 5.42 -27.55
CA VAL A 93 12.52 5.14 -26.57
C VAL A 93 12.14 4.33 -25.32
N SER A 94 12.24 3.01 -25.53
CA SER A 94 13.14 2.08 -24.83
C SER A 94 13.13 2.04 -23.31
N VAL A 95 12.23 1.22 -22.76
CA VAL A 95 12.48 0.57 -21.46
C VAL A 95 12.64 -0.92 -21.71
N LYS A 96 13.79 -1.44 -21.30
CA LYS A 96 14.24 -2.81 -21.55
C LYS A 96 13.27 -3.81 -20.92
N LYS A 97 12.71 -4.59 -21.82
CA LYS A 97 11.89 -5.79 -21.63
C LYS A 97 12.71 -6.87 -20.92
N SER A 98 12.35 -7.21 -19.69
CA SER A 98 12.64 -8.53 -19.12
C SER A 98 11.36 -9.37 -19.21
N GLU A 99 11.16 -9.93 -20.40
CA GLU A 99 10.26 -11.06 -20.60
C GLU A 99 10.78 -12.25 -19.81
N ASN A 100 9.98 -12.76 -18.88
CA ASN A 100 9.59 -14.16 -18.87
C ASN A 100 8.68 -14.46 -17.67
N SER A 101 7.38 -14.57 -17.92
CA SER A 101 6.64 -15.69 -17.36
C SER A 101 5.40 -15.95 -18.21
N ASN A 102 5.32 -17.18 -18.74
CA ASN A 102 4.09 -17.82 -19.19
C ASN A 102 3.01 -17.59 -18.12
N THR A 103 2.14 -16.61 -18.33
CA THR A 103 1.03 -16.32 -17.43
C THR A 103 -0.18 -17.05 -17.97
N SER A 104 -0.57 -18.10 -17.24
CA SER A 104 -1.86 -18.77 -17.35
C SER A 104 -2.96 -17.71 -17.47
N ARG A 105 -3.79 -17.79 -18.53
CA ARG A 105 -4.93 -16.87 -18.72
C ARG A 105 -6.06 -17.28 -17.77
N GLU A 106 -5.88 -16.95 -16.50
CA GLU A 106 -6.90 -17.16 -15.48
C GLU A 106 -8.05 -16.15 -15.69
N LYS A 107 -9.28 -16.66 -15.84
CA LYS A 107 -10.49 -15.84 -15.98
C LYS A 107 -11.10 -15.62 -14.59
N PHE A 108 -11.06 -14.39 -14.10
CA PHE A 108 -11.76 -14.02 -12.87
C PHE A 108 -13.27 -13.96 -13.14
N TRP A 109 -14.05 -14.71 -12.36
CA TRP A 109 -15.51 -14.57 -12.33
C TRP A 109 -15.94 -13.38 -11.49
N VAL A 110 -15.23 -13.10 -10.40
CA VAL A 110 -15.47 -11.99 -9.47
C VAL A 110 -14.13 -11.42 -9.01
N MET A 111 -14.07 -10.09 -8.87
CA MET A 111 -12.86 -9.38 -8.45
C MET A 111 -13.20 -8.26 -7.47
N GLU A 112 -13.33 -8.62 -6.19
CA GLU A 112 -13.70 -7.67 -5.11
C GLU A 112 -12.48 -7.13 -4.35
N ARG A 113 -11.37 -7.89 -4.33
CA ARG A 113 -10.15 -7.52 -3.59
C ARG A 113 -9.47 -6.31 -4.22
N ILE A 114 -9.22 -5.30 -3.39
CA ILE A 114 -8.45 -4.11 -3.77
C ILE A 114 -6.96 -4.46 -3.73
N ILE A 115 -6.29 -4.29 -4.87
CA ILE A 115 -4.89 -4.66 -5.10
C ILE A 115 -4.21 -3.50 -5.82
N GLY A 116 -2.93 -3.29 -5.54
CA GLY A 116 -2.16 -2.19 -6.08
C GLY A 116 -1.41 -1.43 -4.99
N GLU A 117 -0.98 -0.22 -5.34
CA GLU A 117 -0.34 0.69 -4.40
C GLU A 117 -1.36 1.32 -3.46
N PHE A 118 -0.96 1.59 -2.23
CA PHE A 118 -1.74 2.38 -1.30
C PHE A 118 -0.91 3.52 -0.71
N SER A 119 -1.62 4.55 -0.28
CA SER A 119 -1.06 5.64 0.49
C SER A 119 -2.12 6.16 1.46
N ARG A 120 -1.75 6.34 2.72
CA ARG A 120 -2.60 7.00 3.69
C ARG A 120 -1.78 7.85 4.67
N SER A 121 -2.22 9.08 4.89
CA SER A 121 -1.56 10.02 5.79
C SER A 121 -2.47 10.41 6.95
N PHE A 122 -1.87 10.61 8.12
CA PHE A 122 -2.51 10.99 9.37
C PHE A 122 -1.80 12.21 9.93
N ALA A 123 -2.52 13.32 10.04
CA ALA A 123 -2.02 14.54 10.67
C ALA A 123 -2.48 14.60 12.14
N PHE A 124 -1.53 14.64 13.07
CA PHE A 124 -1.77 14.78 14.49
C PHE A 124 -1.84 16.26 14.88
N ARG A 125 -2.72 16.60 15.82
CA ARG A 125 -2.86 17.99 16.32
C ARG A 125 -1.76 18.41 17.30
N VAL A 126 -0.87 17.48 17.64
CA VAL A 126 0.24 17.68 18.57
C VAL A 126 1.51 17.12 17.94
N LEU A 127 2.65 17.66 18.35
CA LEU A 127 3.95 17.12 17.94
C LEU A 127 4.14 15.72 18.51
N VAL A 128 4.76 14.86 17.71
CA VAL A 128 5.02 13.47 18.06
C VAL A 128 6.53 13.21 18.17
N ASN A 129 6.90 12.26 19.01
CA ASN A 129 8.26 11.82 19.18
C ASN A 129 8.57 10.72 18.16
N GLN A 130 9.12 11.13 17.02
CA GLN A 130 9.38 10.27 15.86
C GLN A 130 10.42 9.18 16.13
N GLU A 131 11.38 9.43 17.03
CA GLU A 131 12.44 8.47 17.36
C GLU A 131 11.94 7.24 18.12
N ASN A 132 10.80 7.37 18.79
CA ASN A 132 10.26 6.33 19.69
C ASN A 132 8.98 5.68 19.14
N VAL A 133 8.71 5.85 17.85
CA VAL A 133 7.58 5.22 17.16
C VAL A 133 7.87 3.73 16.98
N ARG A 134 6.85 2.91 17.22
CA ARG A 134 6.94 1.45 17.06
C ARG A 134 5.83 0.97 16.14
N ALA A 135 6.14 0.02 15.27
CA ALA A 135 5.17 -0.62 14.40
C ALA A 135 5.32 -2.15 14.48
N SER A 136 4.20 -2.85 14.32
CA SER A 136 4.17 -4.31 14.21
C SER A 136 3.05 -4.73 13.26
N MET A 137 3.23 -5.84 12.58
CA MET A 137 2.21 -6.42 11.71
C MET A 137 1.92 -7.85 12.16
N LYS A 138 0.65 -8.14 12.42
CA LYS A 138 0.19 -9.47 12.81
C LYS A 138 -1.15 -9.75 12.16
N ASP A 139 -1.30 -10.94 11.57
CA ASP A 139 -2.56 -11.41 10.95
C ASP A 139 -3.14 -10.41 9.93
N GLY A 140 -2.28 -9.71 9.19
CA GLY A 140 -2.68 -8.69 8.21
C GLY A 140 -3.13 -7.36 8.83
N ILE A 141 -2.89 -7.13 10.13
CA ILE A 141 -3.19 -5.88 10.82
C ILE A 141 -1.88 -5.19 11.19
N LEU A 142 -1.70 -3.97 10.67
CA LEU A 142 -0.62 -3.07 11.04
C LEU A 142 -1.01 -2.29 12.29
N SER A 143 -0.23 -2.43 13.36
CA SER A 143 -0.38 -1.66 14.58
C SER A 143 0.80 -0.70 14.76
N VAL A 144 0.53 0.60 14.89
CA VAL A 144 1.55 1.65 15.06
C VAL A 144 1.27 2.42 16.35
N MET A 145 2.27 2.51 17.22
CA MET A 145 2.24 3.30 18.46
C MET A 145 3.15 4.51 18.30
N ILE A 146 2.58 5.70 18.52
CA ILE A 146 3.20 6.99 18.22
C ILE A 146 3.19 7.83 19.50
N PRO A 147 4.30 7.93 20.23
CA PRO A 147 4.36 8.75 21.43
C PRO A 147 4.22 10.24 21.11
N LYS A 148 3.51 10.98 21.96
CA LYS A 148 3.45 12.44 21.91
C LYS A 148 4.79 13.02 22.38
N SER A 149 5.21 14.13 21.78
CA SER A 149 6.39 14.85 22.26
C SER A 149 6.14 15.42 23.65
N LYS A 150 7.15 15.35 24.52
CA LYS A 150 7.08 16.01 25.82
C LYS A 150 6.87 17.51 25.59
N LYS A 151 5.91 18.12 26.29
CA LYS A 151 5.74 19.58 26.27
C LYS A 151 7.08 20.20 26.65
N GLN A 152 7.62 21.02 25.75
CA GLN A 152 8.79 21.81 26.07
C GLN A 152 8.36 22.80 27.16
N GLU A 153 8.93 22.67 28.36
CA GLU A 153 8.73 23.61 29.46
C GLU A 153 9.07 25.03 28.97
N ASN A 154 8.23 26.01 29.30
CA ASN A 154 8.42 27.39 28.91
C ASN A 154 9.81 27.87 29.39
N ARG A 155 10.68 28.25 28.46
CA ARG A 155 12.00 28.82 28.81
C ARG A 155 11.85 30.32 29.01
N LYS A 156 12.21 30.81 30.19
CA LYS A 156 12.31 32.26 30.45
C LYS A 156 13.55 32.80 29.73
N ILE A 157 13.36 33.76 28.83
CA ILE A 157 14.45 34.45 28.16
C ILE A 157 14.75 35.71 28.96
N SER A 158 15.99 35.84 29.45
CA SER A 158 16.48 37.09 30.05
C SER A 158 17.03 38.00 28.96
N ILE A 159 16.65 39.27 28.98
CA ILE A 159 17.20 40.30 28.08
C ILE A 159 18.59 40.70 28.62
N GLN A 160 19.57 40.86 27.71
CA GLN A 160 20.90 41.41 28.00
C GLN A 160 21.01 42.83 27.46
#